data_AF-A0A7S7UEV2-F1
#
_entry.id   AF-A0A7S7UEV2-F1
#
_cell.length_a   1.000
_cell.length_b   1.000
_cell.length_c   1.000
_cell.angle_alpha   90.00
_cell.angle_beta   90.00
_cell.angle_gamma   90.00
#
_symmetry.space_group_name_H-M   'P 1'
#
loop_
_entity.id
_entity.type
_entity.pdbx_description
1 polymer ?
#
loop_
_entity_poly.entity_id
_entity_poly.type
_entity_poly.pdbx_seq_one_letter_code
_entity_poly.pdbx_strand_id
1 'polypeptide(L)'
;MTTLPTTIETMPIAVDDRAALIASPKVRLRRNRIVIDHPDAPTGEKLLAEALGAADRDALHGILSQLVKASAVARKPDQGNLSFMVSMLKSIAPKDSLESMLAAQMVSIQIATMRCACRLACTDDVTQQESLTRALTRLARTYAAQVEALNRHRSNGACAITVQNLSVQDGGKAVVGHFTQHASLIAAQPGLAEVATA
;
A
#
# COMPACT_ATOMS: atom_id res chain seq x y z
N MET A 1 -45.75 -1.75 20.28
CA MET A 1 -44.55 -2.59 20.13
C MET A 1 -43.54 -1.80 19.33
N THR A 2 -42.55 -1.23 20.01
CA THR A 2 -41.63 -0.23 19.47
C THR A 2 -40.24 -0.85 19.44
N THR A 3 -39.72 -1.13 18.26
CA THR A 3 -38.35 -1.63 18.05
C THR A 3 -37.40 -0.45 17.89
N LEU A 4 -36.41 -0.36 18.78
CA LEU A 4 -35.30 0.60 18.72
C LEU A 4 -34.27 0.16 17.67
N PRO A 5 -33.56 1.09 16.99
CA PRO A 5 -32.51 0.76 16.03
C PRO A 5 -31.18 0.43 16.74
N THR A 6 -30.55 -0.66 16.31
CA THR A 6 -29.21 -1.10 16.71
C THR A 6 -28.16 -0.08 16.28
N THR A 7 -27.40 0.43 17.24
CA THR A 7 -26.26 1.33 16.99
C THR A 7 -25.07 0.51 16.48
N ILE A 8 -24.53 0.88 15.32
CA ILE A 8 -23.27 0.31 14.82
C ILE A 8 -22.14 0.93 15.66
N GLU A 9 -21.62 0.16 16.61
CA GLU A 9 -20.39 0.50 17.31
C GLU A 9 -19.25 0.57 16.29
N THR A 10 -18.79 1.79 16.01
CA THR A 10 -17.53 2.01 15.30
C THR A 10 -16.42 1.61 16.26
N MET A 11 -15.83 0.44 16.04
CA MET A 11 -14.63 -0.02 16.75
C MET A 11 -13.54 1.08 16.63
N PRO A 12 -12.96 1.55 17.75
CA PRO A 12 -11.83 2.46 17.69
C PRO A 12 -10.64 1.68 17.10
N ILE A 13 -9.85 2.36 16.26
CA ILE A 13 -8.54 1.87 15.82
C ILE A 13 -7.74 1.62 17.11
N ALA A 14 -7.51 0.35 17.43
CA ALA A 14 -6.79 -0.06 18.62
C ALA A 14 -5.38 0.56 18.58
N VAL A 15 -5.16 1.57 19.41
CA VAL A 15 -3.82 2.02 19.78
C VAL A 15 -3.32 0.96 20.75
N ASP A 16 -2.41 0.11 20.27
CA ASP A 16 -1.77 -0.92 21.08
C ASP A 16 -0.96 -0.27 22.21
N ASP A 17 -1.44 -0.46 23.44
CA ASP A 17 -0.97 0.13 24.70
C ASP A 17 0.36 -0.48 25.21
N ARG A 18 1.12 -1.18 24.34
CA ARG A 18 2.46 -1.70 24.65
C ARG A 18 3.62 -0.92 24.03
N ALA A 19 3.36 0.11 23.22
CA ALA A 19 4.39 0.90 22.52
C ALA A 19 4.95 2.11 23.31
N ALA A 20 4.84 2.12 24.65
CA ALA A 20 5.08 3.30 25.47
C ALA A 20 6.56 3.64 25.79
N LEU A 21 7.58 3.09 25.11
CA LEU A 21 9.00 3.41 25.42
C LEU A 21 9.91 3.75 24.22
N ILE A 22 9.38 3.81 22.99
CA ILE A 22 10.12 4.38 21.85
C ILE A 22 9.24 5.45 21.24
N ALA A 23 9.55 6.72 21.49
CA ALA A 23 8.85 7.83 20.88
C ALA A 23 8.89 7.64 19.35
N SER A 24 7.74 7.54 18.68
CA SER A 24 7.74 7.42 17.22
C SER A 24 8.19 8.75 16.61
N PRO A 25 9.18 8.76 15.69
CA PRO A 25 9.66 9.99 15.07
C PRO A 25 8.53 10.65 14.28
N LYS A 26 8.29 11.94 14.53
CA LYS A 26 7.28 12.73 13.81
C LYS A 26 7.93 13.82 12.97
N VAL A 27 7.55 13.91 11.70
CA VAL A 27 8.06 14.96 10.81
C VAL A 27 7.26 16.25 10.99
N ARG A 28 7.93 17.35 11.32
CA ARG A 28 7.33 18.69 11.48
C ARG A 28 8.02 19.74 10.63
N LEU A 29 7.24 20.74 10.22
CA LEU A 29 7.68 21.95 9.55
C LEU A 29 7.87 23.06 10.58
N ARG A 30 9.08 23.60 10.67
CA ARG A 30 9.41 24.78 11.48
C ARG A 30 10.09 25.81 10.59
N ARG A 31 9.46 26.98 10.38
CA ARG A 31 9.99 28.06 9.52
C ARG A 31 10.47 27.53 8.15
N ASN A 32 9.66 26.70 7.51
CA ASN A 32 9.95 26.06 6.21
C ASN A 32 11.15 25.08 6.21
N ARG A 33 11.59 24.61 7.39
CA ARG A 33 12.57 23.52 7.53
C ARG A 33 11.91 22.27 8.10
N ILE A 34 12.44 21.13 7.69
CA ILE A 34 12.02 19.82 8.19
C ILE A 34 12.72 19.56 9.52
N VAL A 35 11.96 19.15 10.53
CA VAL A 35 12.47 18.72 11.83
C VAL A 35 11.88 17.36 12.14
N ILE A 36 12.75 16.41 12.48
CA ILE A 36 12.35 15.11 13.02
C ILE A 36 12.21 15.27 14.53
N ASP A 37 10.97 15.19 15.02
CA ASP A 37 10.66 15.29 16.44
C ASP A 37 10.86 13.94 17.12
N HIS A 38 11.93 13.84 17.90
CA HIS A 38 12.29 12.69 18.72
C HIS A 38 13.16 13.15 19.90
N PRO A 39 13.03 12.57 21.12
CA PRO A 39 13.87 12.94 22.27
C PRO A 39 15.37 12.79 22.01
N ASP A 40 15.74 11.78 21.22
CA ASP A 40 17.11 11.55 20.74
C ASP A 40 17.18 11.72 19.22
N ALA A 41 17.70 12.84 18.73
CA ALA A 41 17.72 13.18 17.31
C ALA A 41 18.33 12.10 16.39
N PRO A 42 19.53 11.55 16.66
CA PRO A 42 20.11 10.49 15.82
C PRO A 42 19.27 9.21 15.79
N THR A 43 18.70 8.78 16.92
CA THR A 43 17.79 7.63 16.95
C THR A 43 16.52 7.91 16.16
N GLY A 44 15.94 9.11 16.27
CA GLY A 44 14.76 9.50 15.51
C GLY A 44 15.01 9.49 14.00
N GLU A 45 16.18 9.98 13.58
CA GLU A 45 16.59 9.98 12.17
C GLU A 45 16.79 8.55 11.65
N LYS A 46 17.44 7.68 12.42
CA LYS A 46 17.62 6.26 12.07
C LYS A 46 16.29 5.51 11.97
N LEU A 47 15.42 5.63 12.99
CA LEU A 47 14.10 5.00 12.99
C LEU A 47 13.25 5.46 11.81
N LEU A 48 13.33 6.74 11.43
CA LEU A 48 12.63 7.26 10.28
C LEU A 48 13.24 6.77 8.97
N ALA A 49 14.57 6.72 8.85
CA ALA A 49 15.26 6.16 7.69
C ALA A 49 14.84 4.70 7.44
N GLU A 50 14.85 3.87 8.48
CA GLU A 50 14.41 2.47 8.43
C GLU A 50 12.94 2.36 8.00
N ALA A 51 12.05 3.14 8.62
CA ALA A 51 10.62 3.11 8.30
C ALA A 51 10.28 3.61 6.89
N LEU A 52 11.15 4.43 6.30
CA LEU A 52 10.99 4.98 4.96
C LEU A 52 11.86 4.28 3.92
N GLY A 53 12.57 3.20 4.28
CA GLY A 53 13.44 2.43 3.37
C GLY A 53 14.64 3.21 2.81
N ALA A 54 15.03 4.31 3.48
CA ALA A 54 16.15 5.14 3.05
C ALA A 54 17.49 4.47 3.39
N ALA A 55 18.39 4.35 2.39
CA ALA A 55 19.69 3.71 2.57
C ALA A 55 20.63 4.51 3.48
N ASP A 56 20.52 5.83 3.45
CA ASP A 56 21.37 6.74 4.22
C ASP A 56 20.62 8.04 4.54
N ARG A 57 21.34 8.92 5.25
CA ARG A 57 20.85 10.24 5.66
C ARG A 57 20.42 11.09 4.46
N ASP A 58 21.20 11.11 3.39
CA ASP A 58 20.94 11.96 2.22
C ASP A 58 19.71 11.48 1.47
N ALA A 59 19.52 10.17 1.35
CA ALA A 59 18.30 9.55 0.82
C ALA A 59 17.07 9.93 1.66
N LEU A 60 17.17 9.85 2.99
CA LEU A 60 16.09 10.25 3.90
C LEU A 60 15.71 11.72 3.69
N HIS A 61 16.68 12.64 3.73
CA HIS A 61 16.42 14.07 3.53
C HIS A 61 15.90 14.37 2.12
N GLY A 62 16.40 13.66 1.11
CA GLY A 62 15.92 13.74 -0.27
C GLY A 62 14.44 13.38 -0.39
N ILE A 63 14.04 12.23 0.16
CA ILE A 63 12.64 11.78 0.17
C ILE A 63 11.77 12.79 0.93
N LEU A 64 12.16 13.19 2.13
CA LEU A 64 11.39 14.15 2.93
C LEU A 64 11.24 15.50 2.22
N SER A 65 12.29 15.99 1.56
CA SER A 65 12.26 17.22 0.76
C SER A 65 11.28 17.12 -0.42
N GLN A 66 11.24 15.99 -1.12
CA GLN A 66 10.27 15.73 -2.18
C GLN A 66 8.83 15.71 -1.64
N LEU A 67 8.61 15.04 -0.50
CA LEU A 67 7.28 15.02 0.14
C LEU A 67 6.83 16.41 0.61
N VAL A 68 7.74 17.23 1.14
CA VAL A 68 7.44 18.62 1.50
C VAL A 68 6.96 19.42 0.29
N LYS A 69 7.64 19.28 -0.86
CA LYS A 69 7.21 19.96 -2.10
C LYS A 69 5.85 19.48 -2.57
N ALA A 70 5.60 18.17 -2.54
CA ALA A 70 4.32 17.58 -2.94
C ALA A 70 3.16 17.92 -1.97
N SER A 71 3.47 18.09 -0.68
CA SER A 71 2.48 18.46 0.35
C SER A 71 1.86 19.84 0.13
N ALA A 72 2.50 20.70 -0.66
CA ALA A 72 2.16 22.11 -0.74
C ALA A 72 0.70 22.36 -1.17
N VAL A 73 0.06 23.31 -0.49
CA VAL A 73 -1.26 23.86 -0.81
C VAL A 73 -1.08 25.37 -0.96
N ALA A 74 -1.69 25.96 -2.00
CA ALA A 74 -1.54 27.39 -2.29
C ALA A 74 -0.06 27.88 -2.26
N ARG A 75 0.85 27.08 -2.84
CA ARG A 75 2.30 27.33 -2.93
C ARG A 75 3.06 27.36 -1.60
N LYS A 76 2.47 26.88 -0.50
CA LYS A 76 3.15 26.72 0.79
C LYS A 76 3.10 25.26 1.24
N PRO A 77 4.18 24.70 1.79
CA PRO A 77 4.14 23.38 2.41
C PRO A 77 3.05 23.30 3.47
N ASP A 78 2.29 22.21 3.45
CA ASP A 78 1.21 21.97 4.40
C ASP A 78 1.58 20.85 5.36
N GLN A 79 1.53 21.14 6.66
CA GLN A 79 1.93 20.19 7.70
C GLN A 79 1.02 18.96 7.73
N GLY A 80 -0.29 19.15 7.55
CA GLY A 80 -1.27 18.06 7.58
C GLY A 80 -1.01 17.06 6.45
N ASN A 81 -0.88 17.56 5.23
CA ASN A 81 -0.54 16.77 4.06
C ASN A 81 0.82 16.09 4.22
N LEU A 82 1.85 16.79 4.70
CA LEU A 82 3.16 16.16 4.93
C LEU A 82 3.07 15.00 5.93
N SER A 83 2.40 15.20 7.06
CA SER A 83 2.20 14.15 8.06
C SER A 83 1.43 12.96 7.50
N PHE A 84 0.37 13.23 6.71
CA PHE A 84 -0.37 12.18 5.99
C PHE A 84 0.53 11.42 5.01
N MET A 85 1.31 12.14 4.19
CA MET A 85 2.22 11.52 3.22
C MET A 85 3.25 10.61 3.87
N VAL A 86 3.89 11.09 4.93
CA VAL A 86 4.88 10.29 5.69
C VAL A 86 4.20 9.08 6.31
N SER A 87 2.98 9.23 6.86
CA SER A 87 2.22 8.10 7.41
C SER A 87 1.89 7.05 6.36
N MET A 88 1.44 7.46 5.17
CA MET A 88 1.15 6.56 4.07
C MET A 88 2.41 5.87 3.55
N LEU A 89 3.51 6.61 3.41
CA LEU A 89 4.79 6.05 2.99
C LEU A 89 5.30 4.98 3.97
N LYS A 90 5.22 5.24 5.27
CA LYS A 90 5.50 4.25 6.33
C LYS A 90 4.60 3.03 6.22
N SER A 91 3.31 3.22 5.93
CA SER A 91 2.34 2.11 5.79
C SER A 91 2.61 1.22 4.58
N ILE A 92 3.23 1.74 3.52
CA ILE A 92 3.66 0.92 2.38
C ILE A 92 4.84 0.01 2.77
N ALA A 93 5.57 0.37 3.83
CA ALA A 93 6.72 -0.34 4.37
C ALA A 93 7.77 -0.66 3.28
N PRO A 94 8.35 0.37 2.62
CA PRO A 94 9.37 0.16 1.60
C PRO A 94 10.59 -0.56 2.20
N LYS A 95 11.07 -1.59 1.49
CA LYS A 95 12.15 -2.46 1.96
C LYS A 95 13.54 -1.97 1.58
N ASP A 96 13.62 -1.14 0.55
CA ASP A 96 14.87 -0.61 0.01
C ASP A 96 14.64 0.77 -0.65
N SER A 97 15.70 1.37 -1.16
CA SER A 97 15.64 2.70 -1.77
C SER A 97 14.80 2.76 -3.05
N LEU A 98 14.68 1.66 -3.80
CA LEU A 98 13.84 1.63 -5.01
C LEU A 98 12.36 1.64 -4.62
N GLU A 99 11.97 0.78 -3.67
CA GLU A 99 10.62 0.79 -3.11
C GLU A 99 10.30 2.15 -2.47
N SER A 100 11.27 2.79 -1.81
CA SER A 100 11.10 4.09 -1.16
C SER A 100 10.77 5.20 -2.15
N MET A 101 11.51 5.27 -3.26
CA MET A 101 11.24 6.22 -4.33
C MET A 101 9.88 5.96 -4.98
N LEU A 102 9.58 4.70 -5.28
CA LEU A 102 8.31 4.31 -5.89
C LEU A 102 7.13 4.66 -4.97
N ALA A 103 7.24 4.34 -3.68
CA ALA A 103 6.21 4.60 -2.69
C ALA A 103 6.01 6.11 -2.46
N ALA A 104 7.09 6.91 -2.42
CA ALA A 104 6.98 8.37 -2.34
C ALA A 104 6.25 8.95 -3.57
N GLN A 105 6.51 8.41 -4.76
CA GLN A 105 5.80 8.77 -5.98
C GLN A 105 4.31 8.35 -5.92
N MET A 106 4.00 7.14 -5.47
CA MET A 106 2.63 6.64 -5.32
C MET A 106 1.79 7.51 -4.40
N VAL A 107 2.33 7.86 -3.22
CA VAL A 107 1.65 8.74 -2.25
C VAL A 107 1.42 10.14 -2.86
N SER A 108 2.41 10.68 -3.57
CA SER A 108 2.28 11.97 -4.25
C SER A 108 1.21 11.95 -5.36
N ILE A 109 1.15 10.86 -6.13
CA ILE A 109 0.13 10.65 -7.17
C ILE A 109 -1.26 10.55 -6.55
N GLN A 110 -1.42 9.86 -5.42
CA GLN A 110 -2.71 9.77 -4.74
C GLN A 110 -3.22 11.17 -4.34
N ILE A 111 -2.36 12.02 -3.78
CA ILE A 111 -2.73 13.39 -3.42
C ILE A 111 -3.07 14.23 -4.65
N ALA A 112 -2.26 14.14 -5.71
CA ALA A 112 -2.55 14.84 -6.96
C ALA A 112 -3.91 14.40 -7.56
N THR A 113 -4.21 13.10 -7.51
CA THR A 113 -5.47 12.52 -7.98
C THR A 113 -6.66 13.07 -7.19
N MET A 114 -6.58 13.08 -5.86
CA MET A 114 -7.65 13.64 -5.00
C MET A 114 -7.85 15.14 -5.21
N ARG A 115 -6.77 15.89 -5.46
CA ARG A 115 -6.84 17.32 -5.81
C ARG A 115 -7.50 17.55 -7.16
N CYS A 116 -7.16 16.74 -8.17
CA CYS A 116 -7.83 16.79 -9.47
C CYS A 116 -9.33 16.49 -9.33
N ALA A 117 -9.71 15.47 -8.56
CA ALA A 117 -11.10 15.11 -8.30
C ALA A 117 -11.87 16.25 -7.61
N CYS A 118 -11.28 16.84 -6.57
CA CYS A 118 -11.88 17.98 -5.87
C CYS A 118 -12.07 19.19 -6.80
N ARG A 119 -11.06 19.55 -7.60
CA ARG A 119 -11.17 20.66 -8.55
C ARG A 119 -12.21 20.39 -9.64
N LEU A 120 -12.31 19.15 -10.10
CA LEU A 120 -13.29 18.73 -11.09
C LEU A 120 -14.73 18.87 -10.55
N ALA A 121 -14.95 18.53 -9.28
CA ALA A 121 -16.25 18.66 -8.62
C ALA A 121 -16.69 20.12 -8.40
N CYS A 122 -15.77 21.09 -8.49
CA CYS A 122 -16.04 22.50 -8.19
C CYS A 122 -15.95 23.43 -9.42
N THR A 123 -15.75 22.90 -10.63
CA THR A 123 -15.58 23.72 -11.84
C THR A 123 -16.76 23.52 -12.79
N ASP A 124 -17.33 24.63 -13.27
CA ASP A 124 -18.38 24.63 -14.30
C ASP A 124 -17.82 24.88 -15.72
N ASP A 125 -16.54 25.23 -15.82
CA ASP A 125 -15.85 25.40 -17.10
C ASP A 125 -15.54 24.04 -17.75
N VAL A 126 -16.24 23.73 -18.84
CA VAL A 126 -16.12 22.50 -19.63
C VAL A 126 -14.68 22.21 -20.04
N THR A 127 -13.91 23.24 -20.43
CA THR A 127 -12.52 23.07 -20.86
C THR A 127 -11.64 22.59 -19.70
N GLN A 128 -11.84 23.16 -18.51
CA GLN A 128 -11.17 22.71 -17.29
C GLN A 128 -11.65 21.32 -16.86
N GLN A 129 -12.94 21.00 -16.99
CA GLN A 129 -13.47 19.67 -16.67
C GLN A 129 -12.80 18.58 -17.52
N GLU A 130 -12.68 18.79 -18.83
CA GLU A 130 -12.01 17.85 -19.71
C GLU A 130 -10.53 17.65 -19.35
N SER A 131 -9.81 18.76 -19.10
CA SER A 131 -8.40 18.72 -18.71
C SER A 131 -8.18 17.96 -17.40
N LEU A 132 -8.98 18.26 -16.37
CA LEU A 132 -8.92 17.59 -15.07
C LEU A 132 -9.30 16.11 -15.16
N THR A 133 -10.32 15.77 -15.95
CA THR A 133 -10.73 14.37 -16.19
C THR A 133 -9.62 13.57 -16.85
N ARG A 134 -8.96 14.14 -17.87
CA ARG A 134 -7.80 13.51 -18.53
C ARG A 134 -6.64 13.34 -17.56
N ALA A 135 -6.32 14.34 -16.76
CA ALA A 135 -5.26 14.27 -15.75
C ALA A 135 -5.56 13.18 -14.70
N LEU A 136 -6.77 13.17 -14.14
CA LEU A 136 -7.22 12.18 -13.17
C LEU A 136 -7.11 10.76 -13.72
N THR A 137 -7.59 10.52 -14.95
CA THR A 137 -7.53 9.20 -15.57
C THR A 137 -6.10 8.73 -15.80
N ARG A 138 -5.19 9.64 -16.22
CA ARG A 138 -3.76 9.31 -16.38
C ARG A 138 -3.14 8.94 -15.05
N LEU A 139 -3.34 9.75 -14.01
CA LEU A 139 -2.82 9.49 -12.67
C LEU A 139 -3.35 8.17 -12.09
N ALA A 140 -4.64 7.88 -12.24
CA ALA A 140 -5.25 6.64 -11.78
C ALA A 140 -4.64 5.41 -12.48
N ARG A 141 -4.42 5.47 -13.80
CA ARG A 141 -3.74 4.40 -14.55
C ARG A 141 -2.29 4.22 -14.11
N THR A 142 -1.57 5.33 -13.90
CA THR A 142 -0.19 5.26 -13.37
C THR A 142 -0.15 4.64 -11.99
N TYR A 143 -1.07 5.02 -11.09
CA TYR A 143 -1.15 4.44 -9.75
C TYR A 143 -1.37 2.92 -9.79
N ALA A 144 -2.32 2.45 -10.60
CA ALA A 144 -2.54 1.01 -10.80
C ALA A 144 -1.27 0.31 -11.32
N ALA A 145 -0.58 0.89 -12.31
CA ALA A 145 0.67 0.34 -12.82
C ALA A 145 1.80 0.29 -11.78
N GLN A 146 1.86 1.28 -10.87
CA GLN A 146 2.83 1.31 -9.77
C GLN A 146 2.53 0.25 -8.71
N VAL A 147 1.26 0.03 -8.37
CA VAL A 147 0.84 -1.06 -7.47
C VAL A 147 1.28 -2.42 -8.05
N GLU A 148 1.02 -2.66 -9.33
CA GLU A 148 1.46 -3.88 -10.00
C GLU A 148 2.98 -4.01 -10.07
N ALA A 149 3.70 -2.92 -10.33
CA ALA A 149 5.16 -2.92 -10.34
C ALA A 149 5.74 -3.25 -8.96
N LEU A 150 5.19 -2.67 -7.88
CA LEU A 150 5.60 -2.97 -6.51
C LEU A 150 5.30 -4.42 -6.14
N ASN A 151 4.11 -4.92 -6.47
CA ASN A 151 3.73 -6.31 -6.22
C ASN A 151 4.68 -7.28 -6.93
N ARG A 152 4.96 -7.06 -8.22
CA ARG A 152 5.93 -7.87 -8.98
C ARG A 152 7.33 -7.78 -8.39
N HIS A 153 7.80 -6.58 -8.05
CA HIS A 153 9.12 -6.40 -7.43
C HIS A 153 9.26 -7.22 -6.15
N ARG A 154 8.22 -7.22 -5.30
CA ARG A 154 8.18 -7.99 -4.05
C ARG A 154 8.03 -9.50 -4.26
N SER A 155 7.40 -9.93 -5.36
CA SER A 155 7.14 -11.35 -5.65
C SER A 155 8.22 -12.00 -6.52
N ASN A 156 9.14 -11.22 -7.12
CA ASN A 156 10.30 -11.75 -7.84
C ASN A 156 11.26 -12.59 -6.97
N GLY A 157 11.15 -12.51 -5.63
CA GLY A 157 11.85 -13.43 -4.70
C GLY A 157 11.14 -14.77 -4.45
N ALA A 158 9.89 -14.92 -4.90
CA ALA A 158 9.04 -16.09 -4.65
C ALA A 158 8.88 -17.01 -5.88
N CYS A 159 9.61 -16.77 -6.97
CA CYS A 159 9.62 -17.68 -8.11
C CYS A 159 10.47 -18.91 -7.77
N ALA A 160 9.90 -19.81 -6.96
CA ALA A 160 10.41 -21.16 -6.76
C ALA A 160 10.18 -21.97 -8.04
N ILE A 161 10.94 -21.69 -9.10
CA ILE A 161 11.13 -22.64 -10.18
C ILE A 161 12.03 -23.73 -9.61
N THR A 162 11.44 -24.66 -8.85
CA THR A 162 12.14 -25.87 -8.42
C THR A 162 12.25 -26.77 -9.65
N VAL A 163 13.37 -26.66 -10.36
CA VAL A 163 13.70 -27.60 -11.44
C VAL A 163 14.05 -28.94 -10.79
N GLN A 164 13.06 -29.81 -10.66
CA GLN A 164 13.30 -31.20 -10.29
C GLN A 164 13.64 -31.95 -11.57
N ASN A 165 14.91 -32.36 -11.72
CA ASN A 165 15.31 -33.23 -12.83
C ASN A 165 14.65 -34.59 -12.63
N LEU A 166 13.54 -34.84 -13.33
CA LEU A 166 12.88 -36.14 -13.38
C LEU A 166 13.58 -36.99 -14.44
N SER A 167 14.25 -38.07 -14.03
CA SER A 167 14.75 -39.07 -14.99
C SER A 167 13.58 -39.86 -15.53
N VAL A 168 13.29 -39.69 -16.82
CA VAL A 168 12.29 -40.49 -17.52
C VAL A 168 12.97 -41.79 -17.95
N GLN A 169 12.49 -42.92 -17.43
CA GLN A 169 12.95 -44.25 -17.88
C GLN A 169 12.49 -44.51 -19.32
N ASP A 170 13.20 -45.38 -20.04
CA ASP A 170 12.88 -45.73 -21.44
C ASP A 170 11.40 -46.09 -21.58
N GLY A 171 10.66 -45.28 -22.36
CA GLY A 171 9.22 -45.44 -22.60
C GLY A 171 8.29 -44.51 -21.80
N GLY A 172 8.79 -43.73 -20.84
CA GLY A 172 7.98 -42.70 -20.15
C GLY A 172 7.80 -41.43 -20.99
N LYS A 173 6.65 -40.77 -20.90
CA LYS A 173 6.42 -39.44 -21.51
C LYS A 173 6.08 -38.43 -20.43
N ALA A 174 6.89 -37.38 -20.31
CA ALA A 174 6.56 -36.23 -19.48
C ALA A 174 5.68 -35.27 -20.28
N VAL A 175 4.56 -34.84 -19.70
CA VAL A 175 3.69 -33.81 -20.27
C VAL A 175 3.89 -32.53 -19.46
N VAL A 176 4.28 -31.45 -20.14
CA VAL A 176 4.41 -30.12 -19.55
C VAL A 176 3.18 -29.31 -19.93
N GLY A 177 2.44 -28.81 -18.95
CA GLY A 177 1.22 -28.04 -19.17
C GLY A 177 0.76 -27.28 -17.92
N HIS A 178 -0.05 -26.25 -18.12
CA HIS A 178 -0.68 -25.50 -17.02
C HIS A 178 -1.95 -26.25 -16.57
N PHE A 179 -1.94 -26.79 -15.35
CA PHE A 179 -3.08 -27.52 -14.80
C PHE A 179 -3.72 -26.71 -13.67
N THR A 180 -4.97 -26.29 -13.85
CA THR A 180 -5.81 -25.72 -12.79
C THR A 180 -6.66 -26.83 -12.18
N GLN A 181 -6.34 -27.29 -10.96
CA GLN A 181 -7.18 -28.25 -10.25
C GLN A 181 -8.37 -27.52 -9.62
N HIS A 182 -9.57 -27.74 -10.17
CA HIS A 182 -10.82 -27.41 -9.49
C HIS A 182 -11.12 -28.52 -8.48
N ALA A 183 -11.06 -28.20 -7.19
CA ALA A 183 -11.42 -29.14 -6.12
C ALA A 183 -12.96 -29.26 -6.06
N SER A 184 -13.51 -30.34 -6.62
CA SER A 184 -14.91 -30.72 -6.44
C SER A 184 -15.07 -31.42 -5.09
N LEU A 185 -15.77 -30.79 -4.14
CA LEU A 185 -16.19 -31.43 -2.89
C LEU A 185 -17.19 -32.55 -3.23
N ILE A 186 -16.79 -33.81 -3.06
CA ILE A 186 -17.70 -34.95 -3.11
C ILE A 186 -18.50 -34.92 -1.80
N ALA A 187 -19.73 -34.41 -1.86
CA ALA A 187 -20.71 -34.59 -0.79
C ALA A 187 -21.16 -36.06 -0.79
N ALA A 188 -20.75 -36.82 0.23
CA ALA A 188 -21.31 -38.14 0.49
C ALA A 188 -22.77 -37.97 0.94
N GLN A 189 -23.73 -38.53 0.18
CA GLN A 189 -25.12 -38.65 0.63
C GLN A 189 -25.24 -39.85 1.59
N PRO A 190 -25.72 -39.66 2.84
CA PRO A 190 -26.07 -40.75 3.71
C PRO A 190 -27.57 -41.08 3.55
N GLY A 191 -27.88 -42.35 3.27
CA GLY A 191 -29.25 -42.84 3.36
C GLY A 191 -29.49 -44.02 2.45
N LEU A 192 -29.44 -45.23 3.03
CA LEU A 192 -30.42 -46.31 2.89
C LEU A 192 -29.84 -47.55 3.58
N ALA A 193 -30.07 -47.63 4.89
CA ALA A 193 -30.00 -48.89 5.61
C ALA A 193 -31.44 -49.43 5.77
N GLU A 194 -31.57 -50.72 5.44
CA GLU A 194 -32.47 -51.68 6.07
C GLU A 194 -33.95 -51.72 5.63
N VAL A 195 -34.29 -52.74 4.83
CA VAL A 195 -35.40 -53.65 5.14
C VAL A 195 -34.97 -55.08 4.82
N ALA A 196 -34.91 -55.91 5.85
CA ALA A 196 -34.70 -57.36 5.80
C ALA A 196 -36.04 -58.12 5.69
N THR A 197 -35.94 -59.42 5.39
CA THR A 197 -36.93 -60.51 5.48
C THR A 197 -37.99 -60.57 4.35
N ALA A 198 -38.29 -61.71 3.73
CA ALA A 198 -38.14 -63.13 4.08
C ALA A 198 -37.95 -64.00 2.82
#